data_AF-A0A3B0PCA2-F1
#
_entry.id   AF-A0A3B0PCA2-F1
#
_cell.length_a   1.000
_cell.length_b   1.000
_cell.length_c   1.000
_cell.angle_alpha   90.00
_cell.angle_beta   90.00
_cell.angle_gamma   90.00
#
_symmetry.space_group_name_H-M   'P 1'
#
loop_
_entity.id
_entity.type
_entity.pdbx_description
1 polymer ?
#
loop_
_entity_poly.entity_id
_entity_poly.type
_entity_poly.pdbx_seq_one_letter_code
_entity_poly.pdbx_strand_id
1 'polypeptide(L)'
;MHRFFCDKKLNSNYFELSDELLKHLKVLRIGSEEFLVNYQNEFYKCKLENNLAKIISKQEINNELDYKIYLAIGLIKFERFEW
;
A
#
# COMPACT_ATOMS: atom_id res chain seq x y z
N MET A 1 -9.48 -5.59 -5.87
CA MET A 1 -8.09 -5.17 -6.15
C MET A 1 -7.40 -4.90 -4.82
N HIS A 2 -6.33 -5.62 -4.50
CA HIS A 2 -5.60 -5.48 -3.24
C HIS A 2 -4.80 -4.17 -3.20
N ARG A 3 -4.58 -3.64 -1.99
CA ARG A 3 -3.85 -2.38 -1.75
C ARG A 3 -2.67 -2.65 -0.83
N PHE A 4 -1.51 -2.12 -1.18
CA PHE A 4 -0.28 -2.25 -0.40
C PHE A 4 0.34 -0.87 -0.23
N PHE A 5 0.99 -0.65 0.91
CA PHE A 5 1.78 0.54 1.16
C PHE A 5 3.23 0.23 0.83
N CYS A 6 3.91 1.13 0.13
CA CYS A 6 5.32 1.02 -0.19
C CYS A 6 6.00 2.35 0.10
N ASP A 7 7.18 2.28 0.73
CA ASP A 7 7.96 3.47 1.10
C ASP A 7 9.12 3.74 0.14
N LYS A 8 9.43 2.80 -0.76
CA LYS A 8 10.63 2.87 -1.61
C LYS A 8 10.33 2.67 -3.09
N LYS A 9 10.51 3.75 -3.84
CA LYS A 9 10.47 3.78 -5.30
C LYS A 9 11.89 3.62 -5.84
N LEU A 10 12.15 2.58 -6.65
CA LEU A 10 13.48 2.33 -7.21
C LEU A 10 13.76 3.23 -8.41
N ASN A 11 12.76 3.43 -9.26
CA ASN A 11 12.85 4.24 -10.47
C ASN A 11 11.44 4.62 -10.95
N SER A 12 11.34 5.21 -12.15
CA SER A 12 10.05 5.62 -12.74
C SER A 12 9.09 4.47 -13.04
N ASN A 13 9.58 3.23 -13.07
CA ASN A 13 8.84 2.05 -13.55
C ASN A 13 8.62 0.99 -12.47
N TYR A 14 9.31 1.05 -11.33
CA TYR A 14 9.31 -0.01 -10.33
C TYR A 14 9.32 0.52 -8.89
N PHE A 15 8.55 -0.14 -8.04
CA PHE A 15 8.64 -0.06 -6.58
C PHE A 15 9.35 -1.29 -6.01
N GLU A 16 10.11 -1.07 -4.93
CA GLU A 16 10.71 -2.15 -4.16
C GLU A 16 9.65 -2.74 -3.23
N LEU A 17 9.51 -4.06 -3.26
CA LEU A 17 8.65 -4.77 -2.34
C LEU A 17 9.52 -5.31 -1.20
N SER A 18 9.17 -4.98 0.03
CA SER A 18 9.79 -5.61 1.20
C SER A 18 9.47 -7.12 1.24
N ASP A 19 10.28 -7.89 1.96
CA ASP A 19 10.03 -9.32 2.15
C ASP A 19 8.64 -9.61 2.75
N GLU A 20 8.14 -8.70 3.58
CA GLU A 20 6.80 -8.79 4.17
C GLU A 20 5.70 -8.63 3.10
N LEU A 21 5.84 -7.64 2.22
CA LEU A 21 4.92 -7.45 1.09
C LEU A 21 4.94 -8.65 0.14
N LEU A 22 6.12 -9.19 -0.17
CA LEU A 22 6.25 -10.38 -1.01
C LEU A 22 5.57 -11.60 -0.39
N LYS A 23 5.71 -11.79 0.93
CA LYS A 23 4.99 -12.84 1.66
C LYS A 23 3.49 -12.62 1.62
N HIS A 24 3.02 -11.39 1.82
CA HIS A 24 1.60 -11.07 1.77
C HIS A 24 1.00 -11.31 0.37
N LEU A 25 1.69 -10.88 -0.69
CA LEU A 25 1.32 -11.16 -2.08
C LEU A 25 1.25 -12.66 -2.39
N LYS A 26 2.19 -13.44 -1.84
CA LYS A 26 2.22 -14.90 -1.98
C LYS A 26 1.04 -15.57 -1.27
N VAL A 27 0.69 -15.13 -0.06
CA VAL A 27 -0.48 -15.62 0.69
C VAL A 27 -1.77 -15.34 -0.08
N LEU A 28 -1.88 -14.15 -0.68
CA LEU A 28 -3.02 -13.74 -1.49
C LEU A 28 -3.09 -14.41 -2.87
N ARG A 29 -2.03 -15.14 -3.27
CA ARG A 29 -1.93 -15.82 -4.58
C ARG A 29 -2.18 -14.88 -5.77
N ILE A 30 -1.74 -13.63 -5.65
CA ILE A 30 -1.99 -12.56 -6.64
C ILE A 30 -1.48 -12.89 -8.05
N GLY A 31 -0.49 -13.78 -8.18
CA GLY A 31 -0.07 -14.30 -9.49
C GLY A 31 0.26 -13.18 -10.49
N SER A 32 -0.55 -13.08 -11.54
CA SER A 32 -0.43 -12.07 -12.59
C SER A 32 -1.45 -10.93 -12.50
N GLU A 33 -2.24 -10.89 -11.43
CA GLU A 33 -3.23 -9.84 -11.18
C GLU A 33 -2.58 -8.50 -10.88
N GLU A 34 -3.35 -7.44 -11.14
CA GLU A 34 -2.96 -6.07 -10.84
C GLU A 34 -3.38 -5.71 -9.41
N PHE A 35 -2.56 -4.89 -8.75
CA PHE A 35 -2.81 -4.39 -7.41
C PHE A 35 -2.49 -2.90 -7.33
N LEU A 36 -2.92 -2.26 -6.25
CA LEU A 36 -2.57 -0.86 -5.96
C LEU A 36 -1.38 -0.80 -5.01
N VAL A 37 -0.44 0.06 -5.34
CA VAL A 37 0.60 0.52 -4.43
C VAL A 37 0.30 1.97 -4.06
N ASN A 38 0.15 2.25 -2.77
CA ASN A 38 0.17 3.60 -2.25
C ASN A 38 1.63 3.97 -1.93
N TYR A 39 2.11 5.04 -2.56
CA TYR A 39 3.41 5.63 -2.31
C TYR A 39 3.21 7.13 -2.07
N GLN A 40 3.55 7.61 -0.88
CA GLN A 40 3.44 9.02 -0.49
C GLN A 40 2.04 9.63 -0.79
N ASN A 41 0.97 8.93 -0.39
CA ASN A 41 -0.43 9.31 -0.63
C ASN A 41 -0.88 9.28 -2.09
N GLU A 42 -0.07 8.76 -3.00
CA GLU A 42 -0.45 8.57 -4.39
C GLU A 42 -0.65 7.09 -4.71
N PHE A 43 -1.73 6.78 -5.45
CA PHE A 43 -2.02 5.42 -5.84
C PHE A 43 -1.47 5.10 -7.24
N TYR A 44 -0.82 3.96 -7.34
CA TYR A 44 -0.27 3.42 -8.58
C TYR A 44 -0.83 2.03 -8.82
N LYS A 45 -1.29 1.78 -10.04
CA LYS A 45 -1.65 0.45 -10.51
C LYS A 45 -0.37 -0.28 -10.88
N CYS A 46 -0.13 -1.41 -10.24
CA CYS A 46 1.09 -2.18 -10.38
C CYS A 46 0.81 -3.64 -10.67
N LYS A 47 1.82 -4.33 -11.20
CA LYS A 47 1.83 -5.78 -11.37
C LYS A 47 3.14 -6.35 -10.86
N LEU A 48 3.10 -7.57 -10.32
CA LEU A 48 4.29 -8.26 -9.82
C LEU A 48 5.15 -8.71 -11.02
N GLU A 49 6.39 -8.25 -11.07
CA GLU A 49 7.39 -8.63 -12.08
C GLU A 49 8.74 -8.81 -11.39
N ASN A 50 9.31 -10.02 -11.40
CA ASN A 50 10.60 -10.33 -10.78
C ASN A 50 10.75 -9.87 -9.30
N ASN A 51 9.72 -10.11 -8.47
CA ASN A 51 9.64 -9.63 -7.09
C ASN A 51 9.64 -8.10 -6.91
N LEU A 52 9.43 -7.36 -7.99
CA LEU A 52 9.23 -5.91 -7.96
C LEU A 52 7.78 -5.59 -8.36
N ALA A 53 7.30 -4.44 -7.92
CA ALA A 53 6.01 -3.92 -8.37
C ALA A 53 6.25 -3.00 -9.58
N LYS A 54 5.96 -3.51 -10.78
CA LYS A 54 6.01 -2.74 -12.03
C LYS A 54 4.84 -1.79 -12.09
N ILE A 55 5.11 -0.51 -12.33
CA ILE A 55 4.12 0.55 -12.45
C ILE A 55 3.49 0.48 -13.84
N ILE A 56 2.17 0.35 -13.89
CA ILE A 56 1.37 0.38 -15.12
C ILE A 56 0.85 1.79 -15.35
N SER A 57 0.25 2.39 -14.32
CA SER A 57 -0.29 3.75 -14.40
C SER A 57 -0.51 4.35 -13.02
N LYS A 58 -0.42 5.69 -12.94
CA LYS A 58 -0.91 6.43 -11.78
C LYS A 58 -2.44 6.45 -11.79
N GLN A 59 -3.04 6.39 -10.61
CA GLN A 59 -4.49 6.40 -10.44
C GLN A 59 -4.90 7.69 -9.71
N GLU A 60 -5.90 8.39 -10.24
CA GLU A 60 -6.49 9.57 -9.59
C GLU A 60 -7.50 9.13 -8.53
N ILE A 61 -6.98 8.61 -7.42
CA ILE A 61 -7.77 8.16 -6.27
C ILE A 61 -7.42 9.06 -5.10
N ASN A 62 -8.39 9.82 -4.61
CA ASN A 62 -8.30 10.54 -3.35
C ASN A 62 -9.41 10.03 -2.41
N ASN A 63 -9.01 9.35 -1.33
CA ASN A 63 -9.92 8.88 -0.28
C ASN A 63 -9.74 9.65 1.03
N GLU A 64 -8.92 10.71 1.03
CA GLU A 64 -8.70 11.54 2.21
C GLU A 64 -9.84 12.53 2.38
N LEU A 65 -10.13 12.89 3.63
CA LEU A 65 -11.06 13.97 3.93
C LEU A 65 -10.45 15.33 3.52
N ASP A 66 -11.29 16.29 3.18
CA ASP A 66 -10.90 17.67 2.86
C ASP A 66 -10.53 18.50 4.10
N TYR A 67 -10.62 17.90 5.29
CA TYR A 67 -10.23 18.49 6.57
C TYR A 67 -9.41 17.51 7.42
N LYS A 68 -8.61 18.08 8.33
CA LYS A 68 -7.78 17.30 9.26
C LYS A 68 -8.57 16.95 10.52
N ILE A 69 -8.56 15.68 10.89
CA ILE A 69 -9.06 15.20 12.18
C ILE A 69 -7.86 14.80 13.02
N TYR A 70 -7.81 15.27 14.26
CA TYR A 70 -6.82 14.85 15.25
C TYR A 70 -7.54 14.08 16.36
N LEU A 71 -7.19 12.81 16.56
CA LEU A 71 -7.76 11.98 17.62
C LEU A 71 -6.88 12.08 18.88
N ALA A 72 -7.46 12.55 19.97
CA ALA A 72 -6.86 12.49 21.30
C ALA A 72 -7.62 11.44 22.14
N ILE A 73 -6.94 10.36 22.50
CA ILE A 73 -7.53 9.25 23.26
C ILE A 73 -6.78 9.04 24.58
N GLY A 74 -7.52 8.86 25.67
CA GLY A 74 -6.98 8.39 26.94
C GLY A 74 -6.85 6.87 26.94
N LEU A 75 -5.64 6.35 27.13
CA LEU A 75 -5.39 4.91 27.20
C LEU A 75 -5.87 4.36 28.55
N ILE A 76 -7.11 3.87 28.58
CA ILE A 76 -7.70 3.26 29.80
C ILE A 76 -7.30 1.78 29.92
N LYS A 77 -7.21 1.07 28.79
CA LYS A 77 -6.73 -0.32 28.68
C LYS A 77 -6.06 -0.53 27.33
N PHE A 78 -4.92 -1.21 27.31
CA PHE A 78 -4.14 -1.43 26.08
C PHE A 78 -4.91 -2.23 25.02
N GLU A 79 -5.73 -3.20 25.46
CA GLU A 79 -6.55 -4.05 24.58
C GLU A 79 -7.56 -3.25 23.74
N ARG A 80 -7.92 -2.03 24.17
CA ARG A 80 -8.88 -1.16 23.47
C ARG A 80 -8.21 -0.18 22.50
N PHE A 81 -6.89 -0.20 22.39
CA PHE A 81 -6.18 0.73 21.53
C PHE A 81 -6.22 0.32 20.05
N GLU A 82 -6.22 -0.98 19.76
CA GLU A 82 -6.20 -1.52 18.39
C GLU A 82 -7.61 -1.64 17.76
N TRP A 83 -8.67 -1.41 18.53
CA TRP A 83 -10.08 -1.63 18.16
C TRP A 83 -10.82 -0.34 17.79
#